data_AF-A0A8W8LEF5-F1
#
_entry.id   AF-A0A8W8LEF5-F1
#
_cell.length_a   1.000
_cell.length_b   1.000
_cell.length_c   1.000
_cell.angle_alpha   90.00
_cell.angle_beta   90.00
_cell.angle_gamma   90.00
#
_symmetry.space_group_name_H-M   'P 1'
#
loop_
_entity.id
_entity.type
_entity.pdbx_description
1 polymer ?
#
loop_
_entity_poly.entity_id
_entity_poly.type
_entity_poly.pdbx_seq_one_letter_code
_entity_poly.pdbx_strand_id
1 'polypeptide(L)'
;MFYVPIYRRRLIETFNTVQTNNPKPEITAVDLHCTRRPKVKLKLEFSRRCFVISTSLILLGVCMSPFFGLLRRTLSTMSQQGSYSVAFVTINKMEEAKKLAAGLVKEKHAACVNIIPGLISVYEWEGKINEDPELLLKIKTATSKVDDVIKYVRENHPYDVAEVISVKIDNGNPPYLKWIDEVVGTKA
;
A
#
# COMPACT_ATOMS: atom_id res chain seq x y z
N MET A 1 -14.59 -3.27 -36.21
CA MET A 1 -14.20 -4.22 -35.14
C MET A 1 -12.91 -4.88 -35.59
N PHE A 2 -11.80 -4.17 -35.46
CA PHE A 2 -10.48 -4.67 -35.88
C PHE A 2 -9.82 -5.31 -34.67
N TYR A 3 -9.68 -6.63 -34.77
CA TYR A 3 -8.96 -7.50 -33.86
C TYR A 3 -7.47 -7.25 -34.14
N VAL A 4 -6.69 -6.80 -33.16
CA VAL A 4 -5.23 -6.63 -33.28
C VAL A 4 -4.61 -7.92 -32.75
N PRO A 5 -4.06 -8.80 -33.60
CA PRO A 5 -3.43 -10.02 -33.16
C PRO A 5 -1.91 -9.80 -33.02
N ILE A 6 -1.33 -10.57 -32.10
CA ILE A 6 0.09 -10.97 -31.98
C ILE A 6 0.83 -10.29 -30.81
N TYR A 7 0.66 -10.84 -29.60
CA TYR A 7 1.76 -11.03 -28.63
C TYR A 7 1.63 -12.39 -27.91
N ARG A 8 1.61 -13.51 -28.67
CA ARG A 8 1.69 -14.85 -28.07
C ARG A 8 2.91 -15.63 -28.53
N ARG A 9 4.09 -15.23 -28.03
CA ARG A 9 5.21 -16.16 -27.82
C ARG A 9 6.01 -15.80 -26.57
N ARG A 10 5.96 -16.74 -25.62
CA ARG A 10 7.04 -17.14 -24.69
C ARG A 10 7.37 -16.20 -23.53
N LEU A 11 6.63 -16.34 -22.43
CA LEU A 11 7.14 -16.18 -21.06
C LEU A 11 6.33 -17.08 -20.10
N ILE A 12 6.57 -18.38 -20.16
CA ILE A 12 6.43 -19.30 -19.03
C ILE A 12 7.84 -19.86 -18.83
N GLU A 13 8.19 -20.10 -17.57
CA GLU A 13 9.47 -20.66 -17.06
C GLU A 13 10.48 -19.61 -16.61
N THR A 14 10.35 -19.18 -15.35
CA THR A 14 11.33 -19.47 -14.29
C THR A 14 10.94 -18.66 -13.06
N PHE A 15 10.48 -19.32 -11.99
CA PHE A 15 10.76 -18.97 -10.59
C PHE A 15 10.03 -19.97 -9.68
N ASN A 16 10.51 -21.21 -9.72
CA ASN A 16 10.29 -22.21 -8.69
C ASN A 16 11.66 -22.80 -8.40
N THR A 17 12.26 -22.40 -7.27
CA THR A 17 13.19 -23.17 -6.43
C THR A 17 13.92 -22.21 -5.48
N VAL A 18 13.43 -22.05 -4.25
CA VAL A 18 14.32 -22.09 -3.08
C VAL A 18 13.58 -22.84 -1.98
N GLN A 19 14.18 -23.97 -1.63
CA GLN A 19 13.75 -24.94 -0.65
C GLN A 19 13.89 -24.40 0.78
N THR A 20 13.08 -25.04 1.63
CA THR A 20 13.01 -25.06 3.08
C THR A 20 14.32 -25.50 3.77
N ASN A 21 14.33 -25.41 5.11
CA ASN A 21 15.23 -26.01 6.13
C ASN A 21 16.04 -24.93 6.87
N ASN A 22 16.08 -24.77 8.21
CA ASN A 22 15.73 -25.58 9.40
C ASN A 22 15.91 -24.64 10.65
N PRO A 23 16.07 -25.12 11.91
CA PRO A 23 15.13 -25.64 12.90
C PRO A 23 14.83 -24.69 14.08
N LYS A 24 13.82 -25.05 14.90
CA LYS A 24 13.51 -24.47 16.23
C LYS A 24 14.53 -24.90 17.30
N PRO A 25 14.84 -24.07 18.30
CA PRO A 25 15.50 -24.53 19.52
C PRO A 25 14.48 -25.00 20.57
N GLU A 26 14.71 -26.24 21.01
CA GLU A 26 14.12 -26.95 22.13
C GLU A 26 14.64 -26.34 23.45
N ILE A 27 13.73 -25.96 24.35
CA ILE A 27 14.08 -25.47 25.69
C ILE A 27 13.69 -26.56 26.69
N THR A 28 14.71 -27.20 27.24
CA THR A 28 14.63 -28.17 28.33
C THR A 28 14.30 -27.48 29.65
N ALA A 29 13.38 -28.08 30.38
CA ALA A 29 13.03 -27.71 31.75
C ALA A 29 14.23 -27.91 32.69
N VAL A 30 14.51 -26.91 33.52
CA VAL A 30 15.37 -27.04 34.69
C VAL A 30 14.52 -26.75 35.92
N ASP A 31 14.17 -27.83 36.62
CA ASP A 31 13.69 -27.79 38.00
C ASP A 31 14.82 -27.27 38.90
N LEU A 32 14.57 -26.16 39.61
CA LEU A 32 15.45 -25.73 40.68
C LEU A 32 14.64 -25.37 41.93
N HIS A 33 15.06 -26.08 42.97
CA HIS A 33 14.48 -26.24 44.28
C HIS A 33 14.14 -24.94 45.02
N CYS A 34 13.05 -25.06 45.78
CA CYS A 34 12.60 -24.17 46.83
C CYS A 34 13.69 -23.94 47.90
N THR A 35 14.09 -22.67 48.12
CA THR A 35 14.74 -22.24 49.37
C THR A 35 14.07 -20.99 49.93
N ARG A 36 13.74 -21.06 51.22
CA ARG A 36 13.00 -20.10 52.04
C ARG A 36 13.62 -18.68 52.02
N ARG A 37 12.76 -17.65 51.89
CA ARG A 37 13.12 -16.23 52.05
C ARG A 37 13.25 -15.84 53.53
N PRO A 38 14.29 -15.10 53.96
CA PRO A 38 14.24 -14.34 55.20
C PRO A 38 13.45 -13.03 54.98
N LYS A 39 12.56 -12.70 55.92
CA LYS A 39 11.86 -11.42 55.97
C LYS A 39 12.82 -10.32 56.45
N VAL A 40 13.30 -9.48 55.53
CA VAL A 40 13.97 -8.23 55.87
C VAL A 40 12.91 -7.13 55.98
N LYS A 41 12.71 -6.59 57.19
CA LYS A 41 11.88 -5.40 57.43
C LYS A 41 12.56 -4.19 56.81
N LEU A 42 12.11 -3.77 55.63
CA LEU A 42 12.54 -2.52 55.02
C LEU A 42 11.77 -1.38 55.68
N LYS A 43 12.46 -0.63 56.54
CA LYS A 43 11.93 0.56 57.22
C LYS A 43 11.76 1.64 56.16
N LEU A 44 10.52 1.96 55.84
CA LEU A 44 10.14 2.96 54.84
C LEU A 44 10.34 4.36 55.44
N GLU A 45 11.57 4.88 55.44
CA GLU A 45 11.78 6.32 55.62
C GLU A 45 11.50 7.03 54.30
N PHE A 46 10.25 7.47 54.17
CA PHE A 46 9.74 8.24 53.05
C PHE A 46 10.32 9.66 53.09
N SER A 47 11.54 9.80 52.55
CA SER A 47 12.24 11.08 52.50
C SER A 47 11.56 12.03 51.51
N ARG A 48 11.26 13.24 51.97
CA ARG A 48 10.65 14.36 51.24
C ARG A 48 11.35 14.72 49.91
N ARG A 49 12.53 14.16 49.63
CA ARG A 49 13.25 14.28 48.36
C ARG A 49 12.60 13.50 47.20
N CYS A 50 11.93 12.37 47.46
CA CYS A 50 11.27 11.59 46.40
C CYS A 50 10.04 12.31 45.79
N PHE A 51 9.38 13.17 46.58
CA PHE A 51 8.20 13.90 46.12
C PHE A 51 8.57 15.01 45.11
N VAL A 52 9.71 15.69 45.32
CA VAL A 52 10.20 16.76 44.43
C VAL A 52 10.71 16.21 43.10
N ILE A 53 11.30 15.01 43.10
CA ILE A 53 11.74 14.33 41.87
C ILE A 53 10.54 13.83 41.06
N SER A 54 9.52 13.30 41.74
CA SER A 54 8.26 12.84 41.13
C SER A 54 7.51 13.99 40.44
N THR A 55 7.34 15.14 41.09
CA THR A 55 6.64 16.29 40.50
C THR A 55 7.42 16.94 39.37
N SER A 56 8.75 16.95 39.42
CA SER A 56 9.61 17.49 38.35
C SER A 56 9.59 16.64 37.08
N LEU A 57 9.52 15.31 37.21
CA LEU A 57 9.36 14.39 36.06
C LEU A 57 7.96 14.49 35.43
N ILE A 58 6.92 14.76 36.23
CA ILE A 58 5.56 14.99 35.74
C ILE A 58 5.48 16.33 34.99
N LEU A 59 6.12 17.40 35.47
CA LEU A 59 6.20 18.68 34.74
C LEU A 59 6.97 18.55 33.41
N LEU A 60 8.04 17.76 33.37
CA LEU A 60 8.74 17.43 32.12
C LEU A 60 7.88 16.58 31.17
N GLY A 61 7.15 15.59 31.69
CA GLY A 61 6.25 14.75 30.89
C GLY A 61 5.06 15.52 30.30
N VAL A 62 4.46 16.43 31.07
CA VAL A 62 3.31 17.26 30.63
C VAL A 62 3.74 18.34 29.63
N CYS A 63 4.95 18.89 29.76
CA CYS A 63 5.49 19.87 28.82
C CYS A 63 5.90 19.25 27.47
N MET A 64 6.26 17.95 27.46
CA MET A 64 6.64 17.22 26.24
C MET A 64 5.45 16.64 25.45
N SER A 65 4.27 16.52 26.05
CA SER A 65 3.03 16.04 25.40
C SER A 65 2.63 16.81 24.12
N PRO A 66 2.56 18.16 24.12
CA PRO A 66 2.24 18.89 22.89
C PRO A 66 3.35 18.76 21.85
N PHE A 67 4.60 18.56 22.28
CA PHE A 67 5.74 18.36 21.39
C PHE A 67 5.69 16.98 20.68
N PHE A 68 5.32 15.91 21.40
CA PHE A 68 5.13 14.58 20.82
C PHE A 68 3.93 14.52 19.86
N GLY A 69 2.84 15.21 20.17
CA GLY A 69 1.68 15.31 19.27
C GLY A 69 2.02 16.04 17.96
N LEU A 70 2.81 17.10 18.04
CA LEU A 70 3.29 17.84 16.86
C LEU A 70 4.26 16.98 16.05
N LEU A 71 5.27 16.37 16.68
CA LEU A 71 6.24 15.50 16.02
C LEU A 71 5.59 14.30 15.32
N ARG A 72 4.57 13.67 15.93
CA ARG A 72 3.82 12.57 15.32
C ARG A 72 3.03 13.01 14.09
N ARG A 73 2.45 14.22 14.11
CA ARG A 73 1.79 14.80 12.94
C ARG A 73 2.81 15.09 11.84
N THR A 74 3.95 15.67 12.17
CA THR A 74 5.01 15.97 11.18
C THR A 74 5.57 14.69 10.55
N LEU A 75 5.85 13.66 11.35
CA LEU A 75 6.32 12.36 10.85
C LEU A 75 5.27 11.65 9.97
N SER A 76 3.99 11.73 10.35
CA SER A 76 2.89 11.19 9.53
C SER A 76 2.75 11.90 8.20
N THR A 77 3.01 13.21 8.12
CA THR A 77 2.98 13.96 6.86
C THR A 77 4.21 13.64 6.00
N MET A 78 5.37 13.40 6.62
CA MET A 78 6.60 13.05 5.90
C MET A 78 6.62 11.60 5.39
N SER A 79 5.87 10.67 6.00
CA SER A 79 5.90 9.25 5.62
C SER A 79 4.95 8.85 4.49
N GLN A 80 4.05 9.74 4.04
CA GLN A 80 2.99 9.38 3.07
C GLN A 80 3.37 9.61 1.59
N GLN A 81 4.58 10.12 1.33
CA GLN A 81 5.04 10.37 -0.02
C GLN A 81 5.18 9.07 -0.82
N GLY A 82 4.45 8.94 -1.93
CA GLY A 82 4.61 7.81 -2.86
C GLY A 82 3.95 6.49 -2.43
N SER A 83 3.15 6.48 -1.35
CA SER A 83 2.36 5.32 -0.91
C SER A 83 1.19 5.00 -1.84
N TYR A 84 0.75 5.97 -2.65
CA TYR A 84 -0.38 5.83 -3.56
C TYR A 84 0.01 6.21 -4.99
N SER A 85 -0.74 5.72 -5.96
CA SER A 85 -0.49 5.95 -7.37
C SER A 85 -1.79 6.17 -8.14
N VAL A 86 -1.69 6.93 -9.23
CA VAL A 86 -2.70 7.00 -10.28
C VAL A 86 -2.19 6.23 -11.48
N ALA A 87 -2.89 5.16 -11.87
CA ALA A 87 -2.65 4.44 -13.12
C ALA A 87 -3.57 4.96 -14.22
N PHE A 88 -3.05 4.96 -15.45
CA PHE A 88 -3.72 5.36 -16.68
C PHE A 88 -3.83 4.15 -17.59
N VAL A 89 -5.02 3.93 -18.13
CA VAL A 89 -5.33 2.88 -19.10
C VAL A 89 -6.23 3.46 -20.18
N THR A 90 -5.93 3.20 -21.44
CA THR A 90 -6.76 3.57 -22.59
C THR A 90 -7.54 2.37 -23.09
N ILE A 91 -8.79 2.57 -23.52
CA ILE A 91 -9.68 1.52 -24.03
C ILE A 91 -10.69 2.09 -25.03
N ASN A 92 -11.05 1.34 -26.08
CA ASN A 92 -11.87 1.85 -27.17
C ASN A 92 -13.39 1.85 -26.95
N LYS A 93 -13.92 1.18 -25.92
CA LYS A 93 -15.38 1.06 -25.72
C LYS A 93 -15.83 1.30 -24.29
N MET A 94 -16.93 2.04 -24.17
CA MET A 94 -17.54 2.38 -22.87
C MET A 94 -17.98 1.14 -22.06
N GLU A 95 -18.56 0.12 -22.70
CA GLU A 95 -19.00 -1.10 -22.02
C GLU A 95 -17.80 -1.88 -21.44
N GLU A 96 -16.72 -1.99 -22.22
CA GLU A 96 -15.49 -2.65 -21.78
C GLU A 96 -14.79 -1.84 -20.68
N ALA A 97 -14.79 -0.50 -20.79
CA ALA A 97 -14.29 0.41 -19.77
C ALA A 97 -15.03 0.24 -18.43
N LYS A 98 -16.36 0.21 -18.46
CA LYS A 98 -17.20 0.00 -17.26
C LYS A 98 -16.95 -1.36 -16.64
N LYS A 99 -16.86 -2.41 -17.46
CA LYS A 99 -16.57 -3.78 -16.98
C LYS A 99 -15.21 -3.85 -16.30
N LEU A 100 -14.18 -3.31 -16.93
CA LEU A 100 -12.81 -3.29 -16.41
C LEU A 100 -12.73 -2.48 -15.12
N ALA A 101 -13.32 -1.28 -15.09
CA ALA A 101 -13.36 -0.42 -13.91
C ALA A 101 -14.09 -1.08 -12.73
N ALA A 102 -15.26 -1.69 -12.98
CA ALA A 102 -16.02 -2.38 -11.95
C ALA A 102 -15.25 -3.59 -11.39
N GLY A 103 -14.56 -4.32 -12.26
CA GLY A 103 -13.70 -5.45 -11.90
C GLY A 103 -12.55 -5.07 -10.98
N LEU A 104 -11.78 -4.04 -11.36
CA LEU A 104 -10.67 -3.50 -10.57
C LEU A 104 -11.09 -3.09 -9.15
N VAL A 105 -12.27 -2.46 -9.01
CA VAL A 105 -12.78 -2.04 -7.70
C VAL A 105 -13.33 -3.24 -6.92
N LYS A 106 -14.10 -4.12 -7.57
CA LYS A 106 -14.71 -5.30 -6.92
C LYS A 106 -13.65 -6.25 -6.35
N GLU A 107 -12.54 -6.42 -7.05
CA GLU A 107 -11.42 -7.28 -6.65
C GLU A 107 -10.39 -6.57 -5.76
N LYS A 108 -10.65 -5.30 -5.40
CA LYS A 108 -9.80 -4.49 -4.53
C LYS A 108 -8.40 -4.21 -5.08
N HIS A 109 -8.23 -4.24 -6.40
CA HIS A 109 -7.01 -3.78 -7.08
C HIS A 109 -6.93 -2.25 -7.12
N ALA A 110 -8.09 -1.58 -7.08
CA ALA A 110 -8.20 -0.12 -7.07
C ALA A 110 -9.28 0.36 -6.10
N ALA A 111 -9.08 1.55 -5.53
CA ALA A 111 -10.07 2.21 -4.70
C ALA A 111 -11.16 2.88 -5.53
N CYS A 112 -10.77 3.55 -6.62
CA CYS A 112 -11.72 4.08 -7.59
C CYS A 112 -11.11 4.22 -8.99
N VAL A 113 -12.00 4.35 -9.98
CA VAL A 113 -11.65 4.56 -11.39
C VAL A 113 -12.54 5.66 -11.95
N ASN A 114 -11.95 6.68 -12.59
CA ASN A 114 -12.71 7.63 -13.39
C ASN A 114 -12.62 7.20 -14.86
N ILE A 115 -13.73 7.19 -15.58
CA ILE A 115 -13.78 6.94 -17.02
C ILE A 115 -13.99 8.29 -17.71
N ILE A 116 -13.06 8.68 -18.57
CA ILE A 116 -13.07 9.96 -19.30
C ILE A 116 -13.28 9.64 -20.79
N PRO A 117 -14.45 9.95 -21.37
CA PRO A 117 -14.71 9.71 -22.79
C PRO A 117 -14.12 10.80 -23.69
N GLY A 118 -14.07 10.53 -25.00
CA GLY A 118 -13.78 11.54 -26.01
C GLY A 118 -12.29 11.80 -26.25
N LEU A 119 -11.44 10.81 -25.99
CA LEU A 119 -10.03 10.87 -26.38
C LEU A 119 -9.87 10.45 -27.85
N ILE A 120 -8.89 11.04 -28.51
CA ILE A 120 -8.33 10.54 -29.76
C ILE A 120 -6.89 10.13 -29.47
N SER A 121 -6.57 8.86 -29.68
CA SER A 121 -5.22 8.33 -29.56
C SER A 121 -4.56 8.34 -30.92
N VAL A 122 -3.41 9.03 -31.02
CA VAL A 122 -2.63 9.15 -32.26
C VAL A 122 -1.32 8.41 -32.08
N TYR A 123 -1.03 7.44 -32.94
CA TYR A 123 0.14 6.55 -32.80
C TYR A 123 0.62 6.04 -34.16
N GLU A 124 1.88 5.60 -34.22
CA GLU A 124 2.41 4.93 -35.41
C GLU A 124 2.26 3.41 -35.29
N TRP A 125 1.70 2.80 -36.34
CA TRP A 125 1.64 1.35 -36.49
C TRP A 125 1.91 0.97 -37.95
N GLU A 126 2.80 -0.01 -38.16
CA GLU A 126 3.19 -0.49 -39.49
C GLU A 126 3.59 0.65 -40.47
N GLY A 127 4.32 1.64 -39.96
CA GLY A 127 4.79 2.79 -40.73
C GLY A 127 3.70 3.79 -41.14
N LYS A 128 2.51 3.72 -40.51
CA LYS A 128 1.41 4.65 -40.74
C LYS A 128 0.99 5.32 -39.43
N ILE A 129 0.63 6.59 -39.52
CA ILE A 129 -0.03 7.28 -38.41
C ILE A 129 -1.51 6.87 -38.39
N ASN A 130 -1.96 6.41 -37.23
CA ASN A 130 -3.34 5.99 -36.98
C ASN A 130 -3.94 6.91 -35.92
N GLU A 131 -5.26 7.07 -35.99
CA GLU A 131 -6.06 7.82 -35.02
C GLU A 131 -7.26 6.98 -34.63
N ASP A 132 -7.40 6.68 -33.34
CA ASP A 132 -8.52 5.89 -32.82
C ASP A 132 -9.25 6.62 -31.69
N PRO A 133 -10.60 6.57 -31.66
CA PRO A 133 -11.36 7.10 -30.54
C PRO A 133 -11.25 6.16 -29.32
N GLU A 134 -10.91 6.74 -28.17
CA GLU A 134 -10.69 6.00 -26.92
C GLU A 134 -11.31 6.68 -25.70
N LEU A 135 -11.27 5.96 -24.60
CA LEU A 135 -11.59 6.42 -23.25
C LEU A 135 -10.36 6.27 -22.37
N LEU A 136 -10.15 7.23 -21.47
CA LEU A 136 -9.10 7.15 -20.45
C LEU A 136 -9.67 6.72 -19.11
N LEU A 137 -9.10 5.66 -18.54
CA LEU A 137 -9.34 5.24 -17.17
C LEU A 137 -8.26 5.83 -16.28
N LYS A 138 -8.66 6.66 -15.30
CA LYS A 138 -7.79 7.13 -14.21
C LYS A 138 -8.07 6.33 -12.95
N ILE A 139 -7.21 5.36 -12.66
CA ILE A 139 -7.33 4.37 -11.59
C ILE A 139 -6.53 4.84 -10.38
N LYS A 140 -7.13 4.94 -9.19
CA LYS A 140 -6.45 5.36 -7.95
C LYS A 140 -6.31 4.17 -7.04
N THR A 141 -5.08 3.90 -6.61
CA THR A 141 -4.78 2.72 -5.80
C THR A 141 -3.55 2.97 -4.92
N ALA A 142 -3.25 2.02 -4.03
CA ALA A 142 -1.97 1.99 -3.34
C ALA A 142 -0.84 1.66 -4.32
N THR A 143 0.33 2.25 -4.16
CA THR A 143 1.49 2.00 -5.05
C THR A 143 1.88 0.53 -5.06
N SER A 144 1.73 -0.18 -3.93
CA SER A 144 1.97 -1.62 -3.82
C SER A 144 0.99 -2.50 -4.62
N LYS A 145 -0.11 -1.92 -5.11
CA LYS A 145 -1.14 -2.60 -5.91
C LYS A 145 -1.04 -2.32 -7.40
N VAL A 146 -0.07 -1.53 -7.85
CA VAL A 146 0.10 -1.21 -9.28
C VAL A 146 0.34 -2.48 -10.11
N ASP A 147 1.14 -3.41 -9.63
CA ASP A 147 1.40 -4.68 -10.34
C ASP A 147 0.13 -5.55 -10.45
N ASP A 148 -0.69 -5.57 -9.41
CA ASP A 148 -2.00 -6.25 -9.41
C ASP A 148 -2.94 -5.59 -10.45
N VAL A 149 -2.95 -4.26 -10.54
CA VAL A 149 -3.70 -3.51 -11.56
C VAL A 149 -3.21 -3.86 -12.97
N ILE A 150 -1.90 -3.84 -13.22
CA ILE A 150 -1.30 -4.17 -14.52
C ILE A 150 -1.70 -5.59 -14.93
N LYS A 151 -1.56 -6.55 -14.02
CA LYS A 151 -1.93 -7.94 -14.27
C LYS A 151 -3.41 -8.06 -14.62
N TYR A 152 -4.28 -7.46 -13.81
CA TYR A 152 -5.72 -7.50 -14.01
C TYR A 152 -6.12 -6.91 -15.36
N VAL A 153 -5.56 -5.74 -15.70
CA VAL A 153 -5.82 -5.09 -16.98
C VAL A 153 -5.39 -5.99 -18.12
N ARG A 154 -4.16 -6.50 -18.11
CA ARG A 154 -3.67 -7.41 -19.17
C ARG A 154 -4.56 -8.64 -19.39
N GLU A 155 -5.13 -9.20 -18.33
CA GLU A 155 -6.00 -10.38 -18.40
C GLU A 155 -7.42 -10.07 -18.91
N ASN A 156 -7.86 -8.80 -18.82
CA ASN A 156 -9.24 -8.40 -19.08
C ASN A 156 -9.38 -7.29 -20.15
N HIS A 157 -8.28 -6.87 -20.78
CA HIS A 157 -8.27 -5.84 -21.82
C HIS A 157 -8.58 -6.43 -23.20
N PRO A 158 -9.30 -5.69 -24.09
CA PRO A 158 -9.52 -6.11 -25.48
C PRO A 158 -8.25 -6.10 -26.34
N TYR A 159 -7.23 -5.36 -25.96
CA TYR A 159 -5.96 -5.26 -26.70
C TYR A 159 -4.95 -6.28 -26.21
N ASP A 160 -4.16 -6.83 -27.13
CA ASP A 160 -3.06 -7.73 -26.83
C ASP A 160 -1.99 -7.09 -25.93
N VAL A 161 -1.70 -5.81 -26.17
CA VAL A 161 -0.81 -4.99 -25.33
C VAL A 161 -1.58 -3.77 -24.88
N ALA A 162 -2.15 -3.86 -23.68
CA ALA A 162 -2.84 -2.73 -23.06
C ALA A 162 -1.85 -1.66 -22.57
N GLU A 163 -2.16 -0.40 -22.82
CA GLU A 163 -1.48 0.70 -22.14
C GLU A 163 -1.81 0.65 -20.66
N VAL A 164 -0.80 0.50 -19.80
CA VAL A 164 -0.92 0.69 -18.36
C VAL A 164 0.34 1.39 -17.86
N ILE A 165 0.21 2.65 -17.48
CA ILE A 165 1.30 3.44 -16.89
C ILE A 165 0.83 4.07 -15.59
N SER A 166 1.73 4.37 -14.67
CA SER A 166 1.36 4.97 -13.38
C SER A 166 2.28 6.10 -12.95
N VAL A 167 1.71 7.02 -12.18
CA VAL A 167 2.42 8.11 -11.52
C VAL A 167 2.14 8.06 -10.03
N LYS A 168 3.18 8.32 -9.21
CA LYS A 168 3.04 8.38 -7.77
C LYS A 168 2.25 9.63 -7.36
N ILE A 169 1.46 9.49 -6.30
CA ILE A 169 0.78 10.59 -5.64
C ILE A 169 1.71 11.14 -4.56
N ASP A 170 2.11 12.38 -4.75
CA ASP A 170 3.00 13.09 -3.84
C ASP A 170 2.26 13.64 -2.60
N ASN A 171 1.05 14.16 -2.79
CA ASN A 171 0.24 14.72 -1.70
C ASN A 171 -1.25 14.54 -1.98
N GLY A 172 -2.08 14.63 -0.94
CA GLY A 172 -3.52 14.52 -1.04
C GLY A 172 -4.23 14.73 0.29
N ASN A 173 -5.57 14.70 0.26
CA ASN A 173 -6.38 14.81 1.46
C ASN A 173 -6.19 13.55 2.35
N PRO A 174 -5.67 13.65 3.58
CA PRO A 174 -5.31 12.46 4.37
C PRO A 174 -6.46 11.46 4.61
N PRO A 175 -7.71 11.88 4.91
CA PRO A 175 -8.84 10.97 5.00
C PRO A 175 -9.12 10.21 3.69
N TYR A 176 -8.92 10.84 2.54
CA TYR A 176 -9.11 10.20 1.23
C TYR A 176 -8.03 9.16 0.96
N LEU A 177 -6.77 9.50 1.25
CA LEU A 177 -5.65 8.58 1.11
C LEU A 177 -5.80 7.36 2.04
N LYS A 178 -6.20 7.59 3.29
CA LYS A 178 -6.52 6.52 4.24
C LYS A 178 -7.66 5.61 3.74
N TRP A 179 -8.69 6.19 3.14
CA TRP A 179 -9.77 5.42 2.54
C TRP A 179 -9.29 4.50 1.40
N ILE A 180 -8.30 4.94 0.60
CA ILE A 180 -7.68 4.08 -0.42
C ILE A 180 -7.12 2.82 0.23
N ASP A 181 -6.34 2.95 1.31
CA ASP A 181 -5.76 1.78 2.00
C ASP A 181 -6.82 0.83 2.54
N GLU A 182 -7.85 1.39 3.17
CA GLU A 182 -8.93 0.62 3.78
C GLU A 182 -9.68 -0.25 2.76
N VAL A 183 -9.92 0.27 1.55
CA VAL A 183 -10.66 -0.48 0.52
C VAL A 183 -9.78 -1.46 -0.26
N VAL A 184 -8.51 -1.12 -0.54
CA VAL A 184 -7.60 -2.02 -1.29
C VAL A 184 -6.90 -3.06 -0.39
N GLY A 185 -7.05 -2.93 0.93
CA GLY A 185 -6.58 -3.93 1.89
C GLY A 185 -5.07 -3.88 2.16
N THR A 186 -4.44 -2.71 2.01
CA THR A 186 -3.07 -2.48 2.45
C THR A 186 -3.08 -2.28 3.97
N LYS A 187 -2.68 -3.31 4.72
CA LYS A 187 -2.40 -3.14 6.15
C LYS A 187 -1.07 -2.38 6.28
N ALA A 188 -1.11 -1.21 6.90
CA ALA A 188 0.07 -0.54 7.44
C ALA A 188 0.66 -1.34 8.61
#